data_AF-A0A969VPT6-F1
#
_entry.id   AF-A0A969VPT6-F1
#
_cell.length_a   1.000
_cell.length_b   1.000
_cell.length_c   1.000
_cell.angle_alpha   90.00
_cell.angle_beta   90.00
_cell.angle_gamma   90.00
#
_symmetry.space_group_name_H-M   'P 1'
#
loop_
_entity.id
_entity.type
_entity.pdbx_description
1 polymer ?
#
loop_
_entity_poly.entity_id
_entity_poly.type
_entity_poly.pdbx_seq_one_letter_code
_entity_poly.pdbx_strand_id
1 'polypeptide(L)'
;MAIKVIKDKRIWKRFINSLNHNTFLHSQGWVDFNQAYNHKTFQLGLYQKKKLTSVTLVLLINAKRGKFLFVPHGPQGIINNSTLKSWTKCLTKLAKQEKCSFFRISPILEHYPANLQLFKKNGYKNSPIHMHAEHTTVVDLRPNEHDILLNMRKTTRQGSPKVIS
;
A
#
# COMPACT_ATOMS: atom_id res chain seq x y z
N MET A 1 -13.95 -6.80 -15.77
CA MET A 1 -13.63 -6.04 -14.55
C MET A 1 -13.58 -4.57 -14.91
N ALA A 2 -13.97 -3.68 -14.00
CA ALA A 2 -13.96 -2.23 -14.26
C ALA A 2 -13.23 -1.51 -13.13
N ILE A 3 -12.33 -0.59 -13.48
CA ILE A 3 -11.64 0.27 -12.52
C ILE A 3 -12.28 1.65 -12.54
N LYS A 4 -12.63 2.17 -11.37
CA LYS A 4 -13.29 3.48 -11.21
C LYS A 4 -12.66 4.25 -10.05
N VAL A 5 -12.71 5.57 -10.13
CA VAL A 5 -12.36 6.44 -9.00
C VAL A 5 -13.39 6.25 -7.89
N ILE A 6 -12.92 6.05 -6.66
CA ILE A 6 -13.77 6.02 -5.46
C ILE A 6 -13.80 7.43 -4.89
N LYS A 7 -14.93 8.13 -5.03
CA LYS A 7 -15.13 9.46 -4.44
C LYS A 7 -15.72 9.41 -3.03
N ASP A 8 -16.50 8.37 -2.72
CA ASP A 8 -17.09 8.22 -1.38
C ASP A 8 -16.06 7.65 -0.40
N LYS A 9 -15.61 8.50 0.52
CA LYS A 9 -14.64 8.16 1.58
C LYS A 9 -15.14 7.02 2.48
N ARG A 10 -16.45 6.85 2.65
CA ARG A 10 -17.03 5.76 3.48
C ARG A 10 -16.85 4.41 2.80
N ILE A 11 -17.03 4.34 1.49
CA ILE A 11 -16.79 3.11 0.71
C ILE A 11 -15.33 2.71 0.80
N TRP A 12 -14.42 3.68 0.62
CA TRP A 12 -12.98 3.46 0.74
C TRP A 12 -12.59 2.95 2.13
N LYS A 13 -12.97 3.69 3.18
CA LYS A 13 -12.66 3.35 4.58
C LYS A 13 -13.21 1.98 4.96
N ARG A 14 -14.46 1.67 4.60
CA ARG A 14 -15.07 0.37 4.89
C ARG A 14 -14.32 -0.78 4.21
N PHE A 15 -13.89 -0.58 2.96
CA PHE A 15 -13.11 -1.62 2.25
C PHE A 15 -11.74 -1.82 2.89
N ILE A 16 -10.99 -0.75 3.15
CA ILE A 16 -9.66 -0.84 3.81
C ILE A 16 -9.79 -1.48 5.19
N ASN A 17 -10.76 -1.07 6.01
CA ASN A 17 -10.99 -1.67 7.33
C ASN A 17 -11.43 -3.13 7.27
N SER A 18 -12.01 -3.59 6.15
CA SER A 18 -12.35 -5.00 5.95
C SER A 18 -11.14 -5.87 5.60
N LEU A 19 -10.00 -5.24 5.27
CA LEU A 19 -8.74 -5.94 5.08
C LEU A 19 -8.03 -6.01 6.44
N ASN A 20 -7.51 -7.18 6.81
CA ASN A 20 -6.78 -7.39 8.07
C ASN A 20 -5.40 -6.70 8.12
N HIS A 21 -5.18 -5.66 7.32
CA HIS A 21 -3.91 -4.94 7.23
C HIS A 21 -4.14 -3.46 7.57
N ASN A 22 -3.54 -3.01 8.67
CA ASN A 22 -3.51 -1.60 9.03
C ASN A 22 -2.53 -0.85 8.13
N THR A 23 -3.03 -0.31 7.01
CA THR A 23 -2.22 0.51 6.10
C THR A 23 -2.50 2.00 6.29
N PHE A 24 -1.66 2.66 7.09
CA PHE A 24 -1.70 4.12 7.24
C PHE A 24 -1.59 4.84 5.89
N LEU A 25 -0.83 4.29 4.95
CA LEU A 25 -0.64 4.86 3.61
C LEU A 25 -1.89 4.84 2.72
N HIS A 26 -2.98 4.19 3.14
CA HIS A 26 -4.29 4.27 2.47
C HIS A 26 -5.31 5.05 3.30
N SER A 27 -4.90 5.64 4.42
CA SER A 27 -5.77 6.50 5.23
C SER A 27 -6.12 7.80 4.51
N GLN A 28 -7.23 8.41 4.91
CA GLN A 28 -7.60 9.72 4.37
C GLN A 28 -6.55 10.80 4.72
N GLY A 29 -6.00 10.76 5.94
CA GLY A 29 -4.95 11.70 6.35
C GLY A 29 -3.71 11.62 5.47
N TRP A 30 -3.34 10.43 4.99
CA TRP A 30 -2.22 10.28 4.05
C TRP A 30 -2.52 10.86 2.66
N VAL A 31 -3.77 10.73 2.20
CA VAL A 31 -4.23 11.36 0.95
C VAL A 31 -4.15 12.87 1.07
N ASP A 32 -4.71 13.42 2.15
CA ASP A 32 -4.76 14.86 2.40
C ASP A 32 -3.35 15.45 2.55
N PHE A 33 -2.45 14.76 3.26
CA PHE A 33 -1.03 15.13 3.38
C PHE A 33 -0.33 15.22 2.02
N ASN A 34 -0.51 14.22 1.15
CA ASN A 34 0.11 14.22 -0.18
C ASN A 34 -0.46 15.31 -1.08
N GLN A 35 -1.77 15.56 -1.00
CA GLN A 35 -2.40 16.66 -1.74
C GLN A 35 -1.89 18.03 -1.28
N ALA A 36 -1.70 18.22 0.04
CA ALA A 36 -1.08 19.44 0.58
C ALA A 36 0.36 19.64 0.12
N TYR A 37 1.09 18.54 -0.16
CA TYR A 37 2.42 18.56 -0.75
C TYR A 37 2.41 18.64 -2.30
N ASN A 38 1.28 19.04 -2.91
CA ASN A 38 1.09 19.15 -4.36
C ASN A 38 1.29 17.84 -5.16
N HIS A 39 1.16 16.68 -4.51
CA HIS A 39 1.07 15.41 -5.22
C HIS A 39 -0.37 15.16 -5.67
N LYS A 40 -0.54 14.83 -6.96
CA LYS A 40 -1.84 14.40 -7.48
C LYS A 40 -2.11 12.98 -6.99
N THR A 41 -3.27 12.74 -6.38
CA THR A 41 -3.64 11.44 -5.81
C THR A 41 -4.85 10.85 -6.51
N PHE A 42 -4.89 9.51 -6.62
CA PHE A 42 -5.99 8.77 -7.22
C PHE A 42 -6.37 7.59 -6.33
N GLN A 43 -7.57 7.64 -5.74
CA GLN A 43 -8.18 6.53 -5.02
C GLN A 43 -8.99 5.70 -6.02
N LEU A 44 -8.47 4.54 -6.43
CA LEU A 44 -9.08 3.70 -7.46
C LEU A 44 -9.62 2.39 -6.85
N GLY A 45 -10.75 1.94 -7.37
CA GLY A 45 -11.38 0.66 -7.01
C GLY A 45 -11.59 -0.23 -8.23
N LEU A 46 -11.22 -1.49 -8.10
CA LEU A 46 -11.51 -2.56 -9.05
C LEU A 46 -12.83 -3.24 -8.65
N TYR A 47 -13.78 -3.20 -9.58
CA TYR A 47 -15.07 -3.84 -9.45
C TYR A 47 -15.17 -5.07 -10.34
N GLN A 48 -15.59 -6.18 -9.76
CA GLN A 48 -16.02 -7.37 -10.48
C GLN A 48 -17.55 -7.46 -10.40
N LYS A 49 -18.21 -7.35 -11.55
CA LYS A 49 -19.66 -7.10 -11.63
C LYS A 49 -20.02 -5.81 -10.85
N LYS A 50 -20.66 -5.93 -9.69
CA LYS A 50 -21.04 -4.82 -8.80
C LYS A 50 -20.27 -4.82 -7.45
N LYS A 51 -19.40 -5.80 -7.22
CA LYS A 51 -18.65 -5.95 -5.96
C LYS A 51 -17.28 -5.30 -6.08
N LEU A 52 -16.91 -4.46 -5.11
CA LEU A 52 -15.55 -3.95 -4.96
C LEU A 52 -14.65 -5.09 -4.47
N THR A 53 -13.62 -5.43 -5.23
CA THR A 53 -12.74 -6.59 -4.94
C THR A 53 -11.31 -6.19 -4.61
N SER A 54 -10.87 -5.02 -5.07
CA SER A 54 -9.53 -4.51 -4.80
C SER A 54 -9.53 -2.99 -4.89
N VAL A 55 -8.65 -2.33 -4.13
CA VAL A 55 -8.44 -0.88 -4.17
C VAL A 55 -6.97 -0.55 -4.28
N THR A 56 -6.65 0.64 -4.78
CA THR A 56 -5.28 1.13 -4.76
C THR A 56 -5.24 2.65 -4.68
N LEU A 57 -4.33 3.17 -3.87
CA LEU A 57 -3.99 4.59 -3.84
C LEU A 57 -2.80 4.81 -4.77
N VAL A 58 -2.95 5.71 -5.73
CA VAL A 58 -1.86 6.11 -6.64
C VAL A 58 -1.47 7.55 -6.34
N LEU A 59 -0.18 7.79 -6.17
CA LEU A 59 0.42 9.10 -6.00
C LEU A 59 1.22 9.44 -7.25
N LEU A 60 1.03 10.64 -7.79
CA LEU A 60 1.86 11.17 -8.86
C LEU A 60 3.06 11.90 -8.26
N ILE A 61 4.25 11.33 -8.43
CA ILE A 61 5.49 11.89 -7.88
C ILE A 61 6.26 12.63 -8.96
N ASN A 62 6.55 13.90 -8.69
CA ASN A 62 7.43 14.73 -9.51
C ASN A 62 8.84 14.71 -8.90
N ALA A 63 9.72 13.84 -9.38
CA ALA A 63 11.11 13.80 -8.93
C ALA A 63 12.01 14.62 -9.87
N LYS A 64 13.21 14.98 -9.39
CA LYS A 64 14.21 15.74 -10.16
C LYS A 64 14.54 15.11 -11.52
N ARG A 65 14.49 13.78 -11.62
CA ARG A 65 14.85 13.00 -12.82
C ARG A 65 13.63 12.50 -13.61
N GLY A 66 12.44 13.01 -13.32
CA GLY A 66 11.22 12.68 -14.06
C GLY A 66 10.03 12.35 -13.16
N LYS A 67 8.89 12.13 -13.82
CA LYS A 67 7.61 11.87 -13.19
C LYS A 67 7.31 10.37 -13.19
N PHE A 68 6.76 9.87 -12.09
CA PHE A 68 6.32 8.47 -12.00
C PHE A 68 5.09 8.34 -11.13
N LEU A 69 4.35 7.24 -11.33
CA LEU A 69 3.28 6.86 -10.41
C LEU A 69 3.83 5.98 -9.31
N PHE A 70 3.42 6.25 -8.08
CA PHE A 70 3.76 5.45 -6.93
C PHE A 70 2.50 4.90 -6.26
N VAL A 71 2.51 3.60 -5.97
CA VAL A 71 1.39 2.88 -5.36
C VAL A 71 1.86 2.31 -4.02
N PRO A 72 1.82 3.10 -2.93
CA PRO A 72 2.23 2.65 -1.62
C PRO A 72 1.29 1.58 -1.11
N HIS A 73 1.82 0.52 -0.51
CA HIS A 73 1.03 -0.55 0.13
C HIS A 73 -0.10 -1.07 -0.78
N GLY A 74 0.10 -1.14 -2.09
CA GLY A 74 -0.99 -1.47 -3.01
C GLY A 74 -0.54 -2.17 -4.27
N PRO A 75 -1.47 -2.75 -5.05
CA PRO A 75 -2.91 -2.81 -4.79
C PRO A 75 -3.30 -3.71 -3.59
N GLN A 76 -4.45 -3.42 -2.98
CA GLN A 76 -4.99 -4.09 -1.79
C GLN A 76 -6.26 -4.89 -2.12
N GLY A 77 -6.53 -5.98 -1.40
CA GLY A 77 -7.67 -6.88 -1.64
C GLY A 77 -7.31 -8.14 -2.44
N ILE A 78 -8.17 -8.56 -3.36
CA ILE A 78 -7.94 -9.79 -4.14
C ILE A 78 -6.88 -9.57 -5.23
N ILE A 79 -5.67 -10.08 -5.01
CA ILE A 79 -4.55 -10.02 -5.96
C ILE A 79 -4.33 -11.39 -6.60
N ASN A 80 -4.70 -11.52 -7.87
CA ASN A 80 -4.47 -12.68 -8.71
C ASN A 80 -4.10 -12.22 -10.14
N ASN A 81 -3.85 -13.16 -11.05
CA ASN A 81 -3.40 -12.81 -12.40
C ASN A 81 -4.38 -11.89 -13.15
N SER A 82 -5.69 -12.13 -13.01
CA SER A 82 -6.71 -11.33 -13.71
C SER A 82 -6.86 -9.91 -13.14
N THR A 83 -6.80 -9.78 -11.81
CA THR A 83 -6.89 -8.48 -11.14
C THR A 83 -5.61 -7.67 -11.35
N LEU A 84 -4.45 -8.32 -11.27
CA LEU A 84 -3.15 -7.69 -11.54
C LEU A 84 -3.03 -7.22 -12.99
N LYS A 85 -3.45 -8.01 -13.99
CA LYS A 85 -3.52 -7.56 -15.39
C LYS A 85 -4.39 -6.30 -15.55
N SER A 86 -5.53 -6.26 -14.87
CA SER A 86 -6.43 -5.10 -14.90
C SER A 86 -5.77 -3.86 -14.31
N TRP A 87 -5.10 -4.01 -13.15
CA TRP A 87 -4.33 -2.94 -12.53
C TRP A 87 -3.17 -2.46 -13.41
N THR A 88 -2.35 -3.38 -13.93
CA THR A 88 -1.25 -3.06 -14.85
C THR A 88 -1.74 -2.25 -16.05
N LYS A 89 -2.84 -2.67 -16.68
CA LYS A 89 -3.42 -1.95 -17.83
C LYS A 89 -3.87 -0.53 -17.43
N CYS A 90 -4.53 -0.40 -16.28
CA CYS A 90 -5.00 0.90 -15.80
C CYS A 90 -3.84 1.84 -15.41
N LEU A 91 -2.87 1.35 -14.65
CA LEU A 91 -1.70 2.12 -14.23
C LEU A 91 -0.84 2.51 -15.44
N THR A 92 -0.71 1.64 -16.44
CA THR A 92 -0.01 1.97 -17.69
C THR A 92 -0.73 3.09 -18.44
N LYS A 93 -2.06 3.02 -18.55
CA LYS A 93 -2.86 4.09 -19.18
C LYS A 93 -2.70 5.40 -18.42
N LEU A 94 -2.82 5.37 -17.10
CA LEU A 94 -2.68 6.54 -16.24
C LEU A 94 -1.27 7.14 -16.33
N ALA A 95 -0.22 6.31 -16.31
CA ALA A 95 1.16 6.73 -16.46
C ALA A 95 1.38 7.46 -17.79
N LYS A 96 0.85 6.92 -18.90
CA LYS A 96 0.92 7.58 -20.21
C LYS A 96 0.19 8.93 -20.21
N GLN A 97 -1.02 8.98 -19.66
CA GLN A 97 -1.80 10.22 -19.56
C GLN A 97 -1.08 11.30 -18.76
N GLU A 98 -0.42 10.91 -17.67
CA GLU A 98 0.32 11.82 -16.80
C GLU A 98 1.77 12.07 -17.26
N LYS A 99 2.19 11.52 -18.42
CA LYS A 99 3.57 11.60 -18.95
C LYS A 99 4.64 11.06 -17.97
N CYS A 100 4.31 9.97 -17.29
CA CYS A 100 5.23 9.26 -16.39
C CYS A 100 6.13 8.30 -17.16
N SER A 101 7.40 8.19 -16.73
CA SER A 101 8.35 7.23 -17.32
C SER A 101 8.09 5.79 -16.88
N PHE A 102 7.58 5.61 -15.66
CA PHE A 102 7.23 4.30 -15.10
C PHE A 102 6.16 4.45 -13.99
N PHE A 103 5.69 3.30 -13.50
CA PHE A 103 4.94 3.22 -12.25
C PHE A 103 5.58 2.18 -11.33
N ARG A 104 5.48 2.41 -10.03
CA ARG A 104 6.03 1.55 -8.98
C ARG A 104 4.92 1.13 -8.04
N ILE A 105 4.91 -0.14 -7.65
CA ILE A 105 3.99 -0.69 -6.66
C ILE A 105 4.77 -1.28 -5.50
N SER A 106 4.18 -1.21 -4.30
CA SER A 106 4.73 -1.79 -3.08
C SER A 106 3.62 -2.52 -2.31
N PRO A 107 3.10 -3.66 -2.82
CA PRO A 107 1.98 -4.36 -2.20
C PRO A 107 2.37 -4.97 -0.85
N ILE A 108 1.42 -5.03 0.09
CA ILE A 108 1.58 -5.78 1.35
C ILE A 108 1.24 -7.24 1.06
N LEU A 109 2.22 -8.01 0.60
CA LEU A 109 2.09 -9.44 0.35
C LEU A 109 3.30 -10.16 0.92
N GLU A 110 3.08 -11.34 1.49
CA GLU A 110 4.16 -12.17 1.99
C GLU A 110 5.09 -12.59 0.85
N HIS A 111 6.38 -12.68 1.16
CA HIS A 111 7.45 -12.95 0.21
C HIS A 111 7.52 -14.45 -0.12
N TYR A 112 6.50 -14.94 -0.82
CA TYR A 112 6.44 -16.31 -1.34
C TYR A 112 6.85 -16.38 -2.82
N PRO A 113 7.51 -17.46 -3.26
CA PRO A 113 7.88 -17.66 -4.67
C PRO A 113 6.69 -17.52 -5.64
N ALA A 114 5.51 -17.99 -5.25
CA ALA A 114 4.29 -17.87 -6.06
C ALA A 114 3.88 -16.41 -6.30
N ASN A 115 3.97 -15.55 -5.29
CA ASN A 115 3.68 -14.12 -5.40
C ASN A 115 4.70 -13.43 -6.31
N LEU A 116 5.99 -13.71 -6.15
CA LEU A 116 7.03 -13.18 -7.03
C LEU A 116 6.82 -13.56 -8.50
N GLN A 117 6.48 -14.84 -8.75
CA GLN A 117 6.18 -15.30 -10.10
C GLN A 117 4.95 -14.61 -10.70
N LEU A 118 3.92 -14.37 -9.89
CA LEU A 118 2.73 -13.63 -10.32
C LEU A 118 3.09 -12.24 -10.86
N PHE A 119 3.93 -11.48 -10.14
CA PHE A 119 4.37 -10.15 -10.57
C PHE A 119 5.29 -10.22 -11.79
N LYS A 120 6.27 -11.15 -11.82
CA LYS A 120 7.16 -11.33 -12.97
C LYS A 120 6.38 -11.64 -14.26
N LYS A 121 5.41 -12.55 -14.21
CA LYS A 121 4.54 -12.89 -15.36
C LYS A 121 3.71 -11.71 -15.88
N ASN A 122 3.52 -10.69 -15.06
CA ASN A 122 2.79 -9.46 -15.40
C ASN A 122 3.70 -8.29 -15.77
N GLY A 123 5.00 -8.54 -16.00
CA GLY A 123 5.96 -7.56 -16.51
C GLY A 123 6.60 -6.68 -15.44
N TYR A 124 6.35 -6.95 -14.16
CA TYR A 124 7.00 -6.23 -13.06
C TYR A 124 8.45 -6.70 -12.90
N LYS A 125 9.32 -5.73 -12.60
CA LYS A 125 10.72 -5.95 -12.24
C LYS A 125 10.95 -5.45 -10.83
N ASN A 126 11.80 -6.15 -10.06
CA ASN A 126 12.18 -5.68 -8.73
C ASN A 126 12.85 -4.31 -8.86
N SER A 127 12.47 -3.38 -7.99
CA SER A 127 13.08 -2.05 -7.98
C SER A 127 14.45 -2.13 -7.32
N PRO A 128 15.50 -1.54 -7.90
CA PRO A 128 16.85 -1.57 -7.33
C PRO A 128 17.02 -0.66 -6.11
N ILE A 129 16.05 0.23 -5.82
CA ILE A 129 16.11 1.21 -4.73
C ILE A 129 14.79 1.16 -3.97
N HIS A 130 14.81 1.06 -2.64
CA HIS A 130 13.61 1.08 -1.80
C HIS A 130 13.12 2.53 -1.58
N MET A 131 11.83 2.81 -1.82
CA MET A 131 11.24 4.15 -1.61
C MET A 131 10.69 4.35 -0.19
N HIS A 132 10.36 3.25 0.48
CA HIS A 132 9.99 3.19 1.89
C HIS A 132 10.83 2.09 2.54
N ALA A 133 10.96 2.13 3.87
CA ALA A 133 11.59 1.04 4.61
C ALA A 133 10.79 -0.24 4.37
N GLU A 134 11.39 -1.23 3.71
CA GLU A 134 10.75 -2.53 3.44
C GLU A 134 10.79 -3.45 4.67
N HIS A 135 11.56 -3.08 5.69
CA HIS A 135 11.59 -3.73 7.00
C HIS A 135 10.83 -2.87 8.01
N THR A 136 9.62 -3.28 8.36
CA THR A 136 8.89 -2.75 9.52
C THR A 136 8.82 -3.84 10.58
N THR A 137 9.34 -3.55 11.77
CA THR A 137 9.15 -4.43 12.93
C THR A 137 7.73 -4.25 13.42
N VAL A 138 6.87 -5.25 13.16
CA VAL A 138 5.51 -5.29 13.72
C VAL A 138 5.61 -5.98 15.08
N VAL A 139 5.32 -5.25 16.15
CA VAL A 139 5.18 -5.81 17.49
C VAL A 139 3.72 -6.24 17.66
N ASP A 140 3.51 -7.50 18.02
CA ASP A 140 2.19 -8.02 18.35
C ASP A 140 1.80 -7.57 19.77
N LEU A 141 0.72 -6.79 19.87
CA LEU A 141 0.20 -6.25 21.13
C LEU A 141 -1.02 -7.02 21.66
N ARG A 142 -1.36 -8.16 21.05
CA ARG A 142 -2.41 -9.06 21.57
C ARG A 142 -2.10 -9.69 22.93
N PRO A 143 -0.83 -9.98 23.28
CA PRO A 143 -0.50 -10.48 24.62
C PRO A 143 -0.79 -9.43 25.71
N ASN A 144 -0.93 -9.87 26.96
CA ASN A 144 -1.05 -8.93 28.08
C ASN A 144 0.26 -8.14 28.27
N GLU A 145 0.18 -7.00 28.96
CA GLU A 145 1.33 -6.09 29.17
C GLU A 145 2.56 -6.80 29.75
N HIS A 146 2.35 -7.72 30.69
CA HIS A 146 3.41 -8.50 31.31
C HIS A 146 4.17 -9.36 30.29
N ASP A 147 3.46 -10.03 29.38
CA ASP A 147 4.06 -10.88 28.35
C ASP A 147 4.75 -10.08 27.24
N ILE A 148 4.27 -8.86 26.96
CA ILE A 148 4.95 -7.92 26.04
C ILE A 148 6.29 -7.47 26.64
N LEU A 149 6.30 -7.09 27.93
CA LEU A 149 7.51 -6.65 28.64
C LEU A 149 8.56 -7.75 28.80
N LEU A 150 8.13 -9.00 28.99
CA LEU A 150 9.03 -10.16 29.05
C LEU A 150 9.73 -10.45 27.72
N ASN A 151 9.04 -10.22 26.60
CA ASN A 151 9.58 -10.45 25.26
C ASN A 151 10.43 -9.27 24.71
N MET A 152 10.56 -8.17 25.45
CA MET A 152 11.48 -7.09 25.08
C MET A 152 12.94 -7.47 25.31
N ARG A 153 13.84 -6.97 24.46
CA ARG A 153 15.29 -7.12 24.67
C ARG A 153 15.68 -6.53 26.04
N LYS A 154 16.59 -7.21 26.76
CA LYS A 154 16.97 -6.92 28.16
C LYS A 154 17.34 -5.44 28.41
N THR A 155 17.95 -4.77 27.44
CA THR A 155 18.32 -3.33 27.48
C THR A 155 17.12 -2.39 27.41
N THR A 156 16.08 -2.75 26.63
CA THR A 156 14.84 -1.98 26.50
C THR A 156 13.96 -2.14 27.75
N ARG A 157 13.98 -3.32 28.36
CA ARG A 157 13.27 -3.61 29.62
C ARG A 157 13.81 -2.81 30.82
N GLN A 158 15.12 -2.58 30.88
CA GLN A 158 15.74 -1.83 31.98
C GLN A 158 15.63 -0.30 31.81
N GLY A 159 15.54 0.20 30.57
CA GLY A 159 15.38 1.63 30.25
C GLY A 159 13.95 2.17 30.37
N SER A 160 12.99 1.34 30.78
CA SER A 160 11.58 1.71 30.97
C SER A 160 11.21 1.73 32.46
N PRO A 161 11.87 2.51 33.35
CA PRO A 161 11.37 2.67 34.71
C PRO A 161 10.02 3.41 34.61
N LYS A 162 8.94 2.73 35.01
CA LYS A 162 7.57 3.23 35.23
C LYS A 162 7.37 4.71 34.87
N VAL A 163 7.04 4.98 33.61
CA VAL A 163 6.28 6.20 33.27
C VAL A 163 4.82 5.82 33.40
N ILE A 164 4.39 5.61 34.63
CA ILE A 164 2.98 5.47 35.00
C ILE A 164 2.74 6.58 36.01
N SER A 165 2.26 7.72 35.53
CA SER A 165 1.65 8.78 36.33
C SER A 165 0.15 8.57 36.33
#